data_AF-A0A382L4V7-F1
#
_entry.id   AF-A0A382L4V7-F1
#
_cell.length_a   1.000
_cell.length_b   1.000
_cell.length_c   1.000
_cell.angle_alpha   90.00
_cell.angle_beta   90.00
_cell.angle_gamma   90.00
#
_symmetry.space_group_name_H-M   'P 1'
#
loop_
_entity.id
_entity.type
_entity.pdbx_description
1 polymer ?
#
loop_
_entity_poly.entity_id
_entity_poly.type
_entity_poly.pdbx_seq_one_letter_code
_entity_poly.pdbx_strand_id
1 'polypeptide(L)'
;GTRSDDGCWKPLKGRHISDMDVYMEFDDRWANVGNEVLDNEYVSAGYPMGLKVMSMAHSYGVAYAEDVMFVTVKVRNESGDYCVFEKDKNWHANGLELFVKDDDNNVICDDGMVMPDGTKLNRGKGFNYKKLYLGFYMDADVLSTDATGGYSVHTNADDFMKYIDCKVSKEEYPDGCPIVNDDTLRISMALIGDYDGISNTAKGYSMETDSDKGSDFGIVAVQLLDSPFATDAVDLDQDGYFDIFPGEKLKMTDWHWFDWYNRPGVLSGNQTSDTPALNKELIQYQVIAGDNTNLTISERARYFHSANPETDYDTEINPHFDSLEGIRETSFFLDPPAGLDCVLEMSTGPFDLEVGEQVSFSFSIIFGQNIDDLLKNAYFAQIMYNSHYQGYTPPITPNVMAVSGHNKV
;
A
#
# COMPACT_ATOMS: atom_id res chain seq x y z
N GLY A 1 10.48 -28.59 0.33
CA GLY A 1 10.47 -27.77 1.55
C GLY A 1 9.07 -27.69 2.09
N THR A 2 8.89 -26.98 3.18
CA THR A 2 7.59 -26.42 3.56
C THR A 2 7.26 -25.25 2.63
N ARG A 3 5.99 -24.84 2.55
CA ARG A 3 5.61 -23.66 1.76
C ARG A 3 6.23 -22.35 2.29
N SER A 4 6.68 -22.35 3.53
CA SER A 4 7.36 -21.21 4.17
C SER A 4 8.88 -21.15 3.91
N ASP A 5 9.45 -22.11 3.18
CA ASP A 5 10.88 -22.14 2.85
C ASP A 5 11.11 -21.50 1.47
N ASP A 6 11.70 -20.30 1.43
CA ASP A 6 12.05 -19.58 0.19
C ASP A 6 12.88 -20.44 -0.78
N GLY A 7 13.70 -21.35 -0.25
CA GLY A 7 14.49 -22.29 -1.05
C GLY A 7 13.64 -23.29 -1.84
N CYS A 8 12.36 -23.44 -1.48
CA CYS A 8 11.38 -24.29 -2.15
C CYS A 8 10.78 -23.63 -3.41
N TRP A 9 10.92 -22.31 -3.57
CA TRP A 9 10.24 -21.52 -4.59
C TRP A 9 11.22 -20.95 -5.61
N LYS A 10 11.98 -21.82 -6.26
CA LYS A 10 12.83 -21.40 -7.38
C LYS A 10 11.98 -21.21 -8.64
N PRO A 11 12.06 -20.05 -9.31
CA PRO A 11 11.42 -19.86 -10.61
C PRO A 11 11.87 -20.96 -11.57
N LEU A 12 10.91 -21.62 -12.21
CA LEU A 12 11.22 -22.54 -13.30
C LEU A 12 11.44 -21.71 -14.55
N LYS A 13 12.65 -21.76 -15.12
CA LYS A 13 12.98 -21.02 -16.34
C LYS A 13 11.96 -21.32 -17.44
N GLY A 14 11.35 -20.27 -17.98
CA GLY A 14 10.32 -20.36 -19.03
C GLY A 14 8.90 -20.64 -18.53
N ARG A 15 8.64 -20.57 -17.21
CA ARG A 15 7.31 -20.66 -16.63
C ARG A 15 6.94 -19.33 -15.98
N HIS A 16 5.87 -18.72 -16.47
CA HIS A 16 5.28 -17.53 -15.86
C HIS A 16 4.54 -17.90 -14.57
N ILE A 17 4.53 -16.97 -13.62
CA ILE A 17 3.88 -17.13 -12.33
C ILE A 17 2.39 -16.75 -12.45
N SER A 18 2.07 -15.81 -13.35
CA SER A 18 0.72 -15.35 -13.67
C SER A 18 0.43 -15.47 -15.18
N ASP A 19 -0.80 -15.10 -15.59
CA ASP A 19 -1.18 -15.09 -17.02
C ASP A 19 -0.61 -13.88 -17.75
N MET A 20 -0.50 -12.73 -17.06
CA MET A 20 0.16 -11.52 -17.55
C MET A 20 0.96 -10.86 -16.43
N ASP A 21 2.26 -10.67 -16.67
CA ASP A 21 3.16 -9.92 -15.80
C ASP A 21 3.57 -8.62 -16.50
N VAL A 22 3.37 -7.47 -15.83
CA VAL A 22 3.88 -6.16 -16.29
C VAL A 22 4.96 -5.70 -15.33
N TYR A 23 6.17 -5.55 -15.84
CA TYR A 23 7.32 -5.09 -15.06
C TYR A 23 7.63 -3.62 -15.33
N MET A 24 7.86 -2.88 -14.26
CA MET A 24 8.25 -1.47 -14.30
C MET A 24 9.36 -1.22 -13.28
N GLU A 25 10.30 -0.37 -13.67
CA GLU A 25 11.31 0.17 -12.76
C GLU A 25 11.32 1.68 -12.86
N PHE A 26 11.48 2.35 -11.73
CA PHE A 26 11.73 3.78 -11.69
C PHE A 26 12.74 4.13 -10.60
N ASP A 27 13.39 5.26 -10.79
CA ASP A 27 14.33 5.85 -9.84
C ASP A 27 14.20 7.37 -9.85
N ASP A 28 14.88 8.00 -8.90
CA ASP A 28 14.77 9.42 -8.60
C ASP A 28 15.93 10.27 -9.16
N ARG A 29 16.75 9.74 -10.09
CA ARG A 29 17.95 10.43 -10.58
C ARG A 29 17.67 11.79 -11.23
N TRP A 30 16.42 12.00 -11.69
CA TRP A 30 15.94 13.24 -12.31
C TRP A 30 15.02 14.06 -11.39
N ALA A 31 15.01 13.80 -10.08
CA ALA A 31 14.17 14.52 -9.12
C ALA A 31 14.33 16.05 -9.21
N ASN A 32 15.51 16.53 -9.60
CA ASN A 32 15.80 17.95 -9.80
C ASN A 32 14.95 18.62 -10.91
N VAL A 33 14.33 17.85 -11.81
CA VAL A 33 13.43 18.37 -12.86
C VAL A 33 12.12 18.87 -12.25
N GLY A 34 11.75 18.38 -11.06
CA GLY A 34 10.61 18.86 -10.28
C GLY A 34 10.87 20.16 -9.50
N ASN A 35 12.05 20.76 -9.67
CA ASN A 35 12.39 22.01 -8.97
C ASN A 35 11.68 23.19 -9.62
N GLU A 36 11.04 24.01 -8.80
CA GLU A 36 10.45 25.27 -9.21
C GLU A 36 11.21 26.41 -8.55
N VAL A 37 11.65 27.38 -9.36
CA VAL A 37 12.40 28.55 -8.90
C VAL A 37 11.63 29.80 -9.32
N LEU A 38 11.22 30.60 -8.33
CA LEU A 38 10.58 31.89 -8.52
C LEU A 38 11.47 32.97 -7.91
N ASP A 39 11.77 34.04 -8.66
CA ASP A 39 12.59 35.15 -8.19
C ASP A 39 13.95 34.75 -7.57
N ASN A 40 14.60 33.71 -8.12
CA ASN A 40 15.84 33.08 -7.62
C ASN A 40 15.73 32.35 -6.27
N GLU A 41 14.52 32.07 -5.79
CA GLU A 41 14.28 31.22 -4.62
C GLU A 41 13.59 29.92 -5.04
N TYR A 42 14.02 28.80 -4.45
CA TYR A 42 13.32 27.53 -4.64
C TYR A 42 11.98 27.59 -3.92
N VAL A 43 10.91 27.40 -4.67
CA VAL A 43 9.55 27.24 -4.11
C VAL A 43 9.13 25.77 -4.05
N SER A 44 9.84 24.90 -4.77
CA SER A 44 9.76 23.43 -4.69
C SER A 44 11.13 22.85 -5.05
N ALA A 45 11.62 21.84 -4.31
CA ALA A 45 12.95 21.27 -4.50
C ALA A 45 12.95 19.74 -4.37
N GLY A 46 12.88 19.04 -5.49
CA GLY A 46 13.21 17.63 -5.57
C GLY A 46 14.72 17.38 -5.54
N TYR A 47 15.13 16.38 -4.77
CA TYR A 47 16.51 15.91 -4.71
C TYR A 47 16.55 14.37 -4.79
N PRO A 48 17.53 13.80 -5.52
CA PRO A 48 17.66 12.36 -5.62
C PRO A 48 18.10 11.76 -4.28
N MET A 49 17.38 10.74 -3.83
CA MET A 49 17.73 9.85 -2.72
C MET A 49 18.49 8.62 -3.22
N GLY A 50 18.54 8.34 -4.53
CA GLY A 50 19.19 7.15 -5.04
C GLY A 50 18.43 5.88 -4.69
N LEU A 51 17.10 5.98 -4.58
CA LEU A 51 16.23 4.82 -4.38
C LEU A 51 15.75 4.29 -5.73
N LYS A 52 15.83 2.96 -5.89
CA LYS A 52 15.31 2.22 -7.04
C LYS A 52 14.07 1.46 -6.60
N VAL A 53 12.97 1.64 -7.33
CA VAL A 53 11.73 0.87 -7.11
C VAL A 53 11.52 -0.05 -8.30
N MET A 54 11.38 -1.33 -8.02
CA MET A 54 11.11 -2.38 -9.00
C MET A 54 9.72 -2.95 -8.69
N SER A 55 8.80 -2.86 -9.63
CA SER A 55 7.42 -3.28 -9.47
C SER A 55 7.04 -4.29 -10.55
N MET A 56 6.33 -5.33 -10.14
CA MET A 56 5.73 -6.31 -11.05
C MET A 56 4.25 -6.47 -10.71
N ALA A 57 3.38 -6.07 -11.64
CA ALA A 57 1.95 -6.35 -11.54
C ALA A 57 1.65 -7.73 -12.12
N HIS A 58 0.87 -8.53 -11.39
CA HIS A 58 0.46 -9.87 -11.78
C HIS A 58 -1.05 -9.92 -11.99
N SER A 59 -1.48 -10.45 -13.13
CA SER A 59 -2.88 -10.69 -13.43
C SER A 59 -3.13 -12.18 -13.68
N TYR A 60 -4.23 -12.68 -13.11
CA TYR A 60 -4.64 -14.07 -13.15
C TYR A 60 -5.99 -14.19 -13.84
N GLY A 61 -6.10 -15.08 -14.82
CA GLY A 61 -7.35 -15.45 -15.51
C GLY A 61 -8.10 -16.59 -14.81
N VAL A 62 -7.69 -16.98 -13.59
CA VAL A 62 -8.38 -17.99 -12.78
C VAL A 62 -9.44 -17.32 -11.89
N ALA A 63 -10.64 -17.90 -11.88
CA ALA A 63 -11.82 -17.31 -11.23
C ALA A 63 -11.62 -17.00 -9.74
N TYR A 64 -10.80 -17.76 -9.00
CA TYR A 64 -10.58 -17.48 -7.57
C TYR A 64 -9.71 -16.25 -7.28
N ALA A 65 -9.11 -15.64 -8.31
CA ALA A 65 -8.26 -14.45 -8.19
C ALA A 65 -8.77 -13.29 -9.05
N GLU A 66 -10.01 -13.36 -9.54
CA GLU A 66 -10.58 -12.37 -10.46
C GLU A 66 -10.75 -10.99 -9.82
N ASP A 67 -10.98 -10.94 -8.51
CA ASP A 67 -11.20 -9.71 -7.74
C ASP A 67 -9.92 -9.16 -7.10
N VAL A 68 -8.74 -9.64 -7.52
CA VAL A 68 -7.45 -9.23 -6.93
C VAL A 68 -6.40 -8.94 -7.99
N MET A 69 -5.87 -7.72 -7.94
CA MET A 69 -4.65 -7.35 -8.68
C MET A 69 -3.46 -7.34 -7.72
N PHE A 70 -2.43 -8.12 -8.01
CA PHE A 70 -1.24 -8.21 -7.17
C PHE A 70 -0.10 -7.35 -7.72
N VAL A 71 0.63 -6.68 -6.84
CA VAL A 71 1.80 -5.89 -7.20
C VAL A 71 2.96 -6.24 -6.26
N THR A 72 3.97 -6.92 -6.80
CA THR A 72 5.22 -7.18 -6.07
C THR A 72 6.13 -5.97 -6.18
N VAL A 73 6.55 -5.40 -5.05
CA VAL A 73 7.44 -4.23 -5.05
C VAL A 73 8.71 -4.53 -4.25
N LYS A 74 9.85 -4.20 -4.85
CA LYS A 74 11.15 -4.17 -4.19
C LYS A 74 11.69 -2.74 -4.23
N VAL A 75 12.10 -2.24 -3.08
CA VAL A 75 12.75 -0.94 -2.94
C VAL A 75 14.20 -1.17 -2.55
N ARG A 76 15.14 -0.58 -3.30
CA ARG A 76 16.57 -0.75 -3.08
C ARG A 76 17.27 0.60 -2.94
N ASN A 77 18.21 0.68 -2.02
CA ASN A 77 19.09 1.83 -1.89
C ASN A 77 20.32 1.67 -2.81
N GLU A 78 20.31 2.39 -3.92
CA GLU A 78 21.38 2.44 -4.92
C GLU A 78 22.17 3.77 -4.83
N SER A 79 22.08 4.49 -3.70
CA SER A 79 22.72 5.80 -3.54
C SER A 79 24.27 5.75 -3.55
N GLY A 80 24.87 4.59 -3.31
CA GLY A 80 26.32 4.35 -3.34
C GLY A 80 26.66 3.02 -4.00
N ASP A 81 27.93 2.76 -4.27
CA ASP A 81 28.38 1.48 -4.85
C ASP A 81 27.99 0.31 -3.93
N TYR A 82 27.38 -0.74 -4.49
CA TYR A 82 26.62 -1.71 -3.71
C TYR A 82 26.77 -3.16 -4.19
N CYS A 83 26.53 -4.09 -3.27
CA CYS A 83 26.12 -5.45 -3.57
C CYS A 83 24.75 -5.65 -2.92
N VAL A 84 23.79 -6.21 -3.66
CA VAL A 84 22.41 -6.32 -3.21
C VAL A 84 22.28 -7.35 -2.10
N PHE A 85 21.64 -6.98 -1.00
CA PHE A 85 21.30 -7.89 0.08
C PHE A 85 19.92 -7.58 0.68
N GLU A 86 19.33 -8.58 1.31
CA GLU A 86 18.15 -8.44 2.16
C GLU A 86 18.53 -8.84 3.61
N LYS A 87 17.91 -8.21 4.60
CA LYS A 87 18.09 -8.58 6.01
C LYS A 87 17.20 -9.76 6.36
N ASP A 88 17.75 -10.79 7.01
CA ASP A 88 16.96 -11.87 7.60
C ASP A 88 16.00 -11.32 8.68
N LYS A 89 14.90 -12.04 8.95
CA LYS A 89 13.94 -11.69 10.00
C LYS A 89 14.58 -11.54 11.40
N ASN A 90 15.68 -12.25 11.67
CA ASN A 90 16.43 -12.15 12.92
C ASN A 90 17.71 -11.30 12.81
N TRP A 91 17.82 -10.44 11.79
CA TRP A 91 19.00 -9.60 11.56
C TRP A 91 19.47 -8.87 12.82
N HIS A 92 18.55 -8.32 13.62
CA HIS A 92 18.88 -7.63 14.87
C HIS A 92 19.59 -8.51 15.89
N ALA A 93 19.39 -9.83 15.85
CA ALA A 93 20.03 -10.78 16.75
C ALA A 93 21.30 -11.41 16.15
N ASN A 94 21.32 -11.67 14.84
CA ASN A 94 22.37 -12.47 14.20
C ASN A 94 23.31 -11.70 13.24
N GLY A 95 22.92 -10.52 12.77
CA GLY A 95 23.65 -9.79 11.74
C GLY A 95 23.80 -10.59 10.43
N LEU A 96 22.79 -11.37 10.02
CA LEU A 96 22.78 -12.15 8.79
C LEU A 96 22.23 -11.40 7.56
N GLU A 97 23.13 -11.05 6.64
CA GLU A 97 22.83 -10.49 5.32
C GLU A 97 22.63 -11.61 4.30
N LEU A 98 21.52 -11.57 3.57
CA LEU A 98 21.19 -12.51 2.50
C LEU A 98 21.47 -11.84 1.15
N PHE A 99 22.65 -12.08 0.60
CA PHE A 99 23.03 -11.52 -0.71
C PHE A 99 22.15 -12.06 -1.84
N VAL A 100 21.58 -11.14 -2.62
CA VAL A 100 20.74 -11.45 -3.79
C VAL A 100 21.64 -11.82 -4.96
N LYS A 101 21.24 -12.87 -5.68
CA LYS A 101 22.03 -13.44 -6.78
C LYS A 101 21.27 -13.43 -8.09
N ASP A 102 22.02 -13.34 -9.18
CA ASP A 102 21.51 -13.47 -10.54
C ASP A 102 21.24 -14.95 -10.93
N ASP A 103 20.75 -15.15 -12.16
CA ASP A 103 20.47 -16.47 -12.74
C ASP A 103 21.71 -17.38 -12.82
N ASP A 104 22.91 -16.79 -12.86
CA ASP A 104 24.20 -17.49 -12.90
C ASP A 104 24.79 -17.71 -11.48
N ASN A 105 24.02 -17.39 -10.42
CA ASN A 105 24.36 -17.52 -9.01
C ASN A 105 25.55 -16.63 -8.57
N ASN A 106 25.79 -15.52 -9.27
CA ASN A 106 26.68 -14.45 -8.84
C ASN A 106 25.93 -13.44 -7.98
N VAL A 107 26.59 -12.85 -6.99
CA VAL A 107 26.02 -11.74 -6.22
C VAL A 107 25.85 -10.55 -7.16
N ILE A 108 24.66 -9.94 -7.13
CA ILE A 108 24.37 -8.74 -7.91
C ILE A 108 25.09 -7.57 -7.23
N CYS A 109 26.06 -6.97 -7.91
CA CYS A 109 26.75 -5.77 -7.45
C CYS A 109 26.84 -4.78 -8.61
N ASP A 110 26.69 -3.49 -8.31
CA ASP A 110 26.81 -2.42 -9.29
C ASP A 110 27.35 -1.14 -8.63
N ASP A 111 27.71 -0.20 -9.49
CA ASP A 111 28.06 1.16 -9.13
C ASP A 111 26.84 1.93 -8.62
N GLY A 112 27.06 2.84 -7.67
CA GLY A 112 26.01 3.73 -7.19
C GLY A 112 25.42 4.59 -8.30
N MET A 113 24.15 4.96 -8.15
CA MET A 113 23.35 5.65 -9.14
C MET A 113 24.08 6.90 -9.68
N VAL A 114 24.24 6.94 -10.99
CA VAL A 114 24.87 8.06 -11.71
C VAL A 114 23.81 9.09 -12.06
N MET A 115 24.01 10.30 -11.57
CA MET A 115 23.15 11.46 -11.79
C MET A 115 23.26 11.97 -13.25
N PRO A 116 22.29 12.76 -13.74
CA PRO A 116 22.31 13.33 -15.09
C PRO A 116 23.58 14.10 -15.45
N ASP A 117 24.25 14.71 -14.48
CA ASP A 117 25.50 15.46 -14.64
C ASP A 117 26.76 14.56 -14.60
N GLY A 118 26.58 13.25 -14.49
CA GLY A 118 27.66 12.26 -14.40
C GLY A 118 28.25 12.09 -13.00
N THR A 119 27.73 12.78 -11.99
CA THR A 119 28.16 12.60 -10.60
C THR A 119 27.46 11.43 -9.92
N LYS A 120 27.94 11.02 -8.74
CA LYS A 120 27.26 10.05 -7.86
C LYS A 120 26.96 10.71 -6.51
N LEU A 121 25.84 10.33 -5.89
CA LEU A 121 25.48 10.78 -4.55
C LEU A 121 26.63 10.48 -3.57
N ASN A 122 26.97 11.48 -2.74
CA ASN A 122 28.06 11.39 -1.78
C ASN A 122 29.38 10.81 -2.37
N ARG A 123 29.71 11.18 -3.62
CA ARG A 123 30.90 10.69 -4.36
C ARG A 123 30.94 9.15 -4.47
N GLY A 124 29.78 8.52 -4.60
CA GLY A 124 29.63 7.06 -4.70
C GLY A 124 29.55 6.33 -3.35
N LYS A 125 29.64 7.03 -2.22
CA LYS A 125 29.47 6.40 -0.89
C LYS A 125 28.00 6.17 -0.50
N GLY A 126 27.07 6.87 -1.15
CA GLY A 126 25.66 6.83 -0.79
C GLY A 126 25.35 7.31 0.62
N PHE A 127 24.15 6.97 1.07
CA PHE A 127 23.61 7.30 2.39
C PHE A 127 22.91 6.06 2.98
N ASN A 128 23.19 5.78 4.26
CA ASN A 128 22.38 4.84 5.03
C ASN A 128 21.20 5.63 5.61
N TYR A 129 20.02 5.38 5.08
CA TYR A 129 18.81 6.07 5.49
C TYR A 129 18.31 5.56 6.85
N LYS A 130 17.72 6.49 7.62
CA LYS A 130 17.14 6.23 8.93
C LYS A 130 15.71 6.71 8.94
N LYS A 131 14.82 5.96 9.58
CA LYS A 131 13.39 6.30 9.71
C LYS A 131 12.73 6.62 8.36
N LEU A 132 12.92 5.74 7.38
CA LEU A 132 12.18 5.78 6.14
C LEU A 132 10.76 5.26 6.34
N TYR A 133 9.88 5.78 5.49
CA TYR A 133 8.50 5.38 5.36
C TYR A 133 8.24 5.14 3.87
N LEU A 134 7.41 4.13 3.59
CA LEU A 134 6.86 3.88 2.26
C LEU A 134 5.35 3.92 2.37
N GLY A 135 4.65 4.52 1.41
CA GLY A 135 3.21 4.67 1.52
C GLY A 135 2.51 4.78 0.18
N PHE A 136 1.19 4.76 0.27
CA PHE A 136 0.28 5.01 -0.83
C PHE A 136 -0.48 6.28 -0.57
N TYR A 137 -0.68 7.01 -1.66
CA TYR A 137 -1.70 8.03 -1.77
C TYR A 137 -2.82 7.42 -2.61
N MET A 138 -3.98 7.15 -2.00
CA MET A 138 -5.08 6.46 -2.65
C MET A 138 -6.29 7.38 -2.73
N ASP A 139 -6.75 7.55 -3.97
CA ASP A 139 -7.98 8.19 -4.36
C ASP A 139 -8.71 7.20 -5.26
N ALA A 140 -9.98 6.94 -4.98
CA ALA A 140 -10.78 6.01 -5.74
C ALA A 140 -12.19 6.55 -5.98
N ASP A 141 -12.45 6.92 -7.23
CA ASP A 141 -13.80 7.04 -7.78
C ASP A 141 -14.44 5.63 -7.88
N VAL A 142 -15.02 5.13 -6.78
CA VAL A 142 -15.50 3.74 -6.64
C VAL A 142 -16.41 3.34 -7.79
N LEU A 143 -17.29 4.25 -8.23
CA LEU A 143 -18.05 4.11 -9.45
C LEU A 143 -17.80 5.31 -10.38
N SER A 144 -16.98 5.10 -11.42
CA SER A 144 -16.65 6.15 -12.39
C SER A 144 -17.45 6.06 -13.71
N THR A 145 -17.60 4.86 -14.28
CA THR A 145 -18.25 4.71 -15.59
C THR A 145 -19.11 3.45 -15.70
N ASP A 146 -20.14 3.51 -16.53
CA ASP A 146 -20.89 2.33 -16.96
C ASP A 146 -20.12 1.50 -18.01
N ALA A 147 -20.65 0.32 -18.35
CA ALA A 147 -20.04 -0.58 -19.34
C ALA A 147 -19.91 0.01 -20.76
N THR A 148 -20.55 1.15 -21.05
CA THR A 148 -20.42 1.88 -22.32
C THR A 148 -19.40 3.02 -22.26
N GLY A 149 -18.80 3.25 -21.08
CA GLY A 149 -17.90 4.38 -20.80
C GLY A 149 -18.65 5.67 -20.44
N GLY A 150 -19.96 5.58 -20.12
CA GLY A 150 -20.77 6.72 -19.71
C GLY A 150 -20.57 7.07 -18.24
N TYR A 151 -20.41 8.36 -17.94
CA TYR A 151 -20.21 8.89 -16.57
C TYR A 151 -21.53 9.16 -15.81
N SER A 152 -22.69 8.78 -16.34
CA SER A 152 -23.98 9.11 -15.71
C SER A 152 -24.23 8.40 -14.38
N VAL A 153 -23.43 7.40 -14.07
CA VAL A 153 -23.46 6.68 -12.80
C VAL A 153 -22.60 7.36 -11.74
N HIS A 154 -21.59 8.14 -12.13
CA HIS A 154 -20.57 8.65 -11.23
C HIS A 154 -21.09 9.61 -10.15
N THR A 155 -20.74 9.28 -8.91
CA THR A 155 -20.76 10.14 -7.73
C THR A 155 -19.47 9.88 -6.96
N ASN A 156 -18.85 10.94 -6.44
CA ASN A 156 -17.64 10.85 -5.62
C ASN A 156 -17.77 11.66 -4.33
N ALA A 157 -18.76 12.55 -4.21
CA ALA A 157 -18.96 13.35 -3.00
C ALA A 157 -19.63 12.56 -1.86
N ASP A 158 -20.09 11.34 -2.13
CA ASP A 158 -20.81 10.45 -1.23
C ASP A 158 -20.02 9.18 -0.87
N ASP A 159 -18.69 9.20 -1.00
CA ASP A 159 -17.84 8.07 -0.61
C ASP A 159 -17.44 8.11 0.88
N PHE A 160 -16.88 7.01 1.37
CA PHE A 160 -16.38 6.84 2.73
C PHE A 160 -15.10 6.00 2.73
N MET A 161 -14.27 6.19 3.76
CA MET A 161 -13.00 5.49 3.92
C MET A 161 -12.96 4.72 5.24
N LYS A 162 -12.30 3.56 5.21
CA LYS A 162 -12.07 2.74 6.41
C LYS A 162 -10.72 2.05 6.32
N TYR A 163 -10.11 1.73 7.46
CA TYR A 163 -8.99 0.81 7.53
C TYR A 163 -9.36 -0.43 8.32
N ILE A 164 -8.74 -1.56 7.97
CA ILE A 164 -8.90 -2.84 8.64
C ILE A 164 -7.52 -3.45 8.83
N ASP A 165 -7.11 -3.66 10.09
CA ASP A 165 -5.92 -4.43 10.45
C ASP A 165 -6.29 -5.46 11.52
N CYS A 166 -6.06 -6.74 11.22
CA CYS A 166 -6.47 -7.83 12.10
C CYS A 166 -5.81 -7.85 13.47
N LYS A 167 -4.76 -7.04 13.72
CA LYS A 167 -4.19 -6.86 15.07
C LYS A 167 -5.05 -5.95 15.95
N VAL A 168 -5.73 -4.95 15.39
CA VAL A 168 -6.42 -3.89 16.15
C VAL A 168 -7.93 -3.78 15.87
N SER A 169 -8.38 -4.20 14.68
CA SER A 169 -9.79 -4.15 14.26
C SER A 169 -10.63 -5.24 14.92
N LYS A 170 -11.36 -4.88 15.98
CA LYS A 170 -12.17 -5.82 16.80
C LYS A 170 -13.51 -6.21 16.18
N GLU A 171 -14.01 -5.44 15.22
CA GLU A 171 -15.29 -5.71 14.54
C GLU A 171 -15.12 -6.80 13.47
N GLU A 172 -14.15 -6.63 12.57
CA GLU A 172 -13.88 -7.58 11.48
C GLU A 172 -13.05 -8.79 11.95
N TYR A 173 -12.17 -8.60 12.93
CA TYR A 173 -11.28 -9.63 13.46
C TYR A 173 -11.35 -9.71 15.00
N PRO A 174 -12.50 -10.12 15.57
CA PRO A 174 -12.68 -10.20 17.04
C PRO A 174 -11.72 -11.18 17.72
N ASP A 175 -11.25 -12.20 16.99
CA ASP A 175 -10.30 -13.20 17.46
C ASP A 175 -8.84 -12.90 17.05
N GLY A 176 -8.60 -11.72 16.47
CA GLY A 176 -7.31 -11.30 15.92
C GLY A 176 -7.00 -11.91 14.55
N CYS A 177 -5.72 -11.84 14.15
CA CYS A 177 -5.26 -12.31 12.84
C CYS A 177 -5.45 -13.82 12.62
N PRO A 178 -5.94 -14.25 11.44
CA PRO A 178 -6.07 -15.65 11.09
C PRO A 178 -4.74 -16.42 11.21
N ILE A 179 -4.81 -17.69 11.59
CA ILE A 179 -3.63 -18.59 11.65
C ILE A 179 -3.79 -19.68 10.59
N VAL A 180 -2.76 -19.83 9.75
CA VAL A 180 -2.73 -20.84 8.67
C VAL A 180 -1.42 -21.61 8.76
N ASN A 181 -1.49 -22.93 8.97
CA ASN A 181 -0.31 -23.80 9.12
C ASN A 181 0.66 -23.34 10.22
N ASP A 182 0.14 -22.94 11.37
CA ASP A 182 0.90 -22.42 12.53
C ASP A 182 1.60 -21.07 12.29
N ASP A 183 1.39 -20.43 11.14
CA ASP A 183 1.86 -19.08 10.83
C ASP A 183 0.70 -18.07 10.88
N THR A 184 0.91 -16.95 11.56
CA THR A 184 -0.06 -15.85 11.63
C THR A 184 -0.11 -15.10 10.31
N LEU A 185 -1.31 -14.99 9.74
CA LEU A 185 -1.59 -14.33 8.48
C LEU A 185 -2.09 -12.90 8.75
N ARG A 186 -1.19 -11.91 8.70
CA ARG A 186 -1.55 -10.51 8.94
C ARG A 186 -2.23 -9.87 7.73
N ILE A 187 -3.49 -9.52 7.89
CA ILE A 187 -4.32 -8.75 6.96
C ILE A 187 -4.37 -7.31 7.45
N SER A 188 -4.00 -6.38 6.57
CA SER A 188 -3.81 -4.96 6.87
C SER A 188 -4.10 -4.18 5.58
N MET A 189 -5.20 -3.43 5.55
CA MET A 189 -5.72 -2.80 4.35
C MET A 189 -6.47 -1.49 4.64
N ALA A 190 -6.48 -0.59 3.67
CA ALA A 190 -7.34 0.59 3.63
C ALA A 190 -8.31 0.47 2.45
N LEU A 191 -9.54 0.95 2.63
CA LEU A 191 -10.62 0.78 1.66
C LEU A 191 -11.46 2.04 1.49
N ILE A 192 -12.03 2.16 0.29
CA ILE A 192 -12.94 3.23 -0.14
C ILE A 192 -14.20 2.56 -0.70
N GLY A 193 -15.36 3.12 -0.37
CA GLY A 193 -16.66 2.66 -0.82
C GLY A 193 -17.72 3.76 -0.72
N ASP A 194 -18.84 3.59 -1.42
CA ASP A 194 -19.98 4.49 -1.37
C ASP A 194 -20.63 4.46 0.03
N TYR A 195 -20.91 5.63 0.59
CA TYR A 195 -21.46 5.75 1.94
C TYR A 195 -22.90 5.24 2.02
N ASP A 196 -23.81 5.70 1.16
CA ASP A 196 -25.23 5.35 1.24
C ASP A 196 -25.61 4.13 0.35
N GLY A 197 -24.68 3.68 -0.49
CA GLY A 197 -24.77 2.60 -1.45
C GLY A 197 -25.54 2.98 -2.73
N ILE A 198 -25.68 4.27 -3.05
CA ILE A 198 -26.51 4.80 -4.14
C ILE A 198 -25.75 5.84 -4.98
N SER A 199 -25.05 5.36 -5.99
CA SER A 199 -24.45 6.21 -7.01
C SER A 199 -25.41 6.46 -8.19
N ASN A 200 -26.14 7.58 -8.13
CA ASN A 200 -27.23 7.95 -9.06
C ASN A 200 -28.31 6.86 -9.22
N THR A 201 -28.30 6.12 -10.35
CA THR A 201 -29.24 5.03 -10.62
C THR A 201 -28.69 3.66 -10.23
N ALA A 202 -27.38 3.55 -10.04
CA ALA A 202 -26.71 2.33 -9.66
C ALA A 202 -26.81 2.12 -8.15
N LYS A 203 -26.78 0.87 -7.70
CA LYS A 203 -26.84 0.53 -6.28
C LYS A 203 -25.83 -0.55 -5.93
N GLY A 204 -25.12 -0.34 -4.84
CA GLY A 204 -24.06 -1.24 -4.36
C GLY A 204 -24.15 -1.48 -2.86
N TYR A 205 -23.00 -1.67 -2.22
CA TYR A 205 -22.87 -1.79 -0.77
C TYR A 205 -22.94 -0.41 -0.11
N SER A 206 -23.69 -0.28 0.97
CA SER A 206 -23.74 0.94 1.79
C SER A 206 -22.85 0.80 3.02
N MET A 207 -21.83 1.65 3.12
CA MET A 207 -20.96 1.74 4.30
C MET A 207 -21.62 2.46 5.50
N GLU A 208 -22.73 3.17 5.29
CA GLU A 208 -23.56 3.76 6.35
C GLU A 208 -24.30 2.68 7.14
N THR A 209 -24.90 1.73 6.42
CA THR A 209 -25.85 0.76 6.99
C THR A 209 -25.33 -0.67 7.03
N ASP A 210 -24.10 -0.88 6.58
CA ASP A 210 -23.46 -2.19 6.40
C ASP A 210 -24.37 -3.21 5.70
N SER A 211 -24.95 -2.79 4.57
CA SER A 211 -25.91 -3.61 3.82
C SER A 211 -25.90 -3.35 2.32
N ASP A 212 -26.16 -4.40 1.55
CA ASP A 212 -26.31 -4.31 0.09
C ASP A 212 -27.62 -3.59 -0.29
N LYS A 213 -27.53 -2.47 -1.01
CA LYS A 213 -28.66 -1.79 -1.68
C LYS A 213 -28.90 -2.31 -3.09
N GLY A 214 -27.87 -2.92 -3.69
CA GLY A 214 -27.86 -3.54 -5.00
C GLY A 214 -26.55 -4.30 -5.22
N SER A 215 -26.25 -4.62 -6.47
CA SER A 215 -25.05 -5.37 -6.84
C SER A 215 -24.39 -4.80 -8.11
N ASP A 216 -24.62 -3.51 -8.39
CA ASP A 216 -24.08 -2.86 -9.59
C ASP A 216 -22.60 -2.49 -9.40
N PHE A 217 -22.20 -2.24 -8.15
CA PHE A 217 -20.83 -1.94 -7.74
C PHE A 217 -20.57 -2.44 -6.31
N GLY A 218 -19.30 -2.41 -5.89
CA GLY A 218 -18.84 -2.88 -4.59
C GLY A 218 -17.89 -1.89 -3.92
N ILE A 219 -16.96 -2.40 -3.14
CA ILE A 219 -15.92 -1.64 -2.43
C ILE A 219 -14.53 -2.05 -2.91
N VAL A 220 -13.57 -1.13 -2.79
CA VAL A 220 -12.18 -1.36 -3.21
C VAL A 220 -11.23 -1.14 -2.03
N ALA A 221 -10.21 -1.99 -1.90
CA ALA A 221 -9.20 -1.87 -0.87
C ALA A 221 -7.79 -2.03 -1.45
N VAL A 222 -6.83 -1.37 -0.83
CA VAL A 222 -5.40 -1.68 -0.97
C VAL A 222 -4.95 -2.41 0.28
N GLN A 223 -4.48 -3.65 0.09
CA GLN A 223 -3.90 -4.46 1.16
C GLN A 223 -2.38 -4.51 1.01
N LEU A 224 -1.67 -4.28 2.11
CA LEU A 224 -0.24 -4.55 2.19
C LEU A 224 -0.02 -6.06 2.29
N LEU A 225 0.62 -6.66 1.29
CA LEU A 225 0.99 -8.08 1.25
C LEU A 225 2.32 -8.35 1.92
N ASP A 226 3.25 -7.39 1.83
CA ASP A 226 4.57 -7.44 2.47
C ASP A 226 5.09 -6.04 2.76
N SER A 227 6.00 -5.96 3.72
CA SER A 227 6.61 -4.71 4.15
C SER A 227 8.06 -4.94 4.63
N PRO A 228 8.81 -3.89 4.94
CA PRO A 228 10.04 -4.00 5.69
C PRO A 228 9.79 -4.61 7.08
N PHE A 229 10.86 -5.13 7.69
CA PHE A 229 10.85 -5.56 9.08
C PHE A 229 10.94 -4.34 10.00
N ALA A 230 10.23 -4.40 11.12
CA ALA A 230 10.31 -3.39 12.16
C ALA A 230 11.71 -3.41 12.79
N THR A 231 12.31 -2.24 12.96
CA THR A 231 13.59 -2.07 13.66
C THR A 231 13.41 -1.80 15.15
N ASP A 232 12.26 -1.24 15.51
CA ASP A 232 11.85 -0.89 16.87
C ASP A 232 10.44 -1.42 17.13
N ALA A 233 10.02 -1.42 18.40
CA ALA A 233 8.65 -1.79 18.74
C ALA A 233 7.67 -0.66 18.38
N VAL A 234 6.50 -1.02 17.86
CA VAL A 234 5.45 -0.09 17.42
C VAL A 234 4.15 -0.41 18.17
N ASP A 235 3.56 0.62 18.76
CA ASP A 235 2.23 0.62 19.37
C ASP A 235 1.30 1.34 18.38
N LEU A 236 0.41 0.59 17.73
CA LEU A 236 -0.42 1.08 16.62
C LEU A 236 -1.60 1.89 17.16
N ASP A 237 -2.29 1.40 18.18
CA ASP A 237 -3.51 2.02 18.71
C ASP A 237 -3.27 2.95 19.91
N GLN A 238 -2.02 3.07 20.35
CA GLN A 238 -1.57 3.90 21.47
C GLN A 238 -2.20 3.50 22.81
N ASP A 239 -2.55 2.23 22.98
CA ASP A 239 -3.07 1.71 24.23
C ASP A 239 -1.99 1.50 25.30
N GLY A 240 -0.72 1.74 24.96
CA GLY A 240 0.46 1.60 25.80
C GLY A 240 1.12 0.22 25.72
N TYR A 241 0.65 -0.66 24.84
CA TYR A 241 1.25 -1.96 24.55
C TYR A 241 1.76 -2.01 23.11
N PHE A 242 2.92 -2.63 22.90
CA PHE A 242 3.45 -2.78 21.54
C PHE A 242 2.74 -3.90 20.79
N ASP A 243 2.25 -3.58 19.59
CA ASP A 243 1.63 -4.53 18.66
C ASP A 243 2.66 -5.21 17.77
N ILE A 244 3.70 -4.48 17.38
CA ILE A 244 4.74 -4.95 16.45
C ILE A 244 6.09 -4.92 17.17
N PHE A 245 6.83 -6.01 17.08
CA PHE A 245 8.17 -6.13 17.66
C PHE A 245 9.26 -6.16 16.59
N PRO A 246 10.52 -5.81 16.94
CA PRO A 246 11.64 -5.91 16.01
C PRO A 246 11.74 -7.30 15.35
N GLY A 247 11.90 -7.31 14.03
CA GLY A 247 11.91 -8.55 13.22
C GLY A 247 10.53 -9.03 12.76
N GLU A 248 9.44 -8.38 13.18
CA GLU A 248 8.10 -8.58 12.58
C GLU A 248 7.90 -7.65 11.38
N LYS A 249 6.97 -8.01 10.49
CA LYS A 249 6.61 -7.17 9.33
C LYS A 249 5.75 -5.98 9.79
N LEU A 250 6.17 -4.76 9.43
CA LEU A 250 5.49 -3.51 9.78
C LEU A 250 4.04 -3.43 9.29
N LYS A 251 3.75 -3.84 8.04
CA LYS A 251 2.47 -3.60 7.35
C LYS A 251 2.02 -2.14 7.54
N MET A 252 0.72 -1.87 7.65
CA MET A 252 0.24 -0.51 7.88
C MET A 252 0.63 -0.09 9.29
N THR A 253 1.30 1.06 9.38
CA THR A 253 1.65 1.71 10.64
C THR A 253 0.97 3.06 10.78
N ASP A 254 0.58 3.66 9.65
CA ASP A 254 -0.09 4.94 9.62
C ASP A 254 -1.24 4.89 8.60
N TRP A 255 -2.35 5.54 8.95
CA TRP A 255 -3.52 5.72 8.10
C TRP A 255 -4.20 7.05 8.41
N HIS A 256 -4.34 7.88 7.38
CA HIS A 256 -4.95 9.20 7.47
C HIS A 256 -5.96 9.40 6.34
N TRP A 257 -7.05 10.09 6.65
CA TRP A 257 -8.13 10.35 5.71
C TRP A 257 -8.28 11.85 5.46
N PHE A 258 -8.68 12.18 4.23
CA PHE A 258 -8.82 13.55 3.77
C PHE A 258 -9.99 13.66 2.80
N ASP A 259 -10.67 14.80 2.85
CA ASP A 259 -11.44 15.29 1.71
C ASP A 259 -10.48 15.77 0.62
N TRP A 260 -10.79 15.49 -0.65
CA TRP A 260 -9.98 15.85 -1.81
C TRP A 260 -9.56 17.33 -1.80
N TYR A 261 -10.44 18.25 -1.41
CA TYR A 261 -10.14 19.68 -1.40
C TYR A 261 -9.27 20.11 -0.22
N ASN A 262 -9.06 19.22 0.76
CA ASN A 262 -8.20 19.41 1.93
C ASN A 262 -6.98 18.47 1.94
N ARG A 263 -6.76 17.73 0.86
CA ARG A 263 -5.70 16.72 0.71
C ARG A 263 -4.28 17.23 1.03
N PRO A 264 -3.37 16.40 1.57
CA PRO A 264 -2.05 16.86 1.96
C PRO A 264 -1.23 17.40 0.79
N GLY A 265 -0.57 18.54 1.02
CA GLY A 265 0.30 19.19 0.03
C GLY A 265 -0.37 20.30 -0.79
N VAL A 266 -1.67 20.57 -0.62
CA VAL A 266 -2.32 21.77 -1.18
C VAL A 266 -2.01 23.03 -0.37
N LEU A 267 -1.94 24.19 -1.04
CA LEU A 267 -1.56 25.47 -0.41
C LEU A 267 -2.53 25.92 0.68
N SER A 268 -3.83 25.66 0.52
CA SER A 268 -4.88 26.05 1.47
C SER A 268 -6.02 25.05 1.50
N GLY A 269 -6.84 25.07 2.56
CA GLY A 269 -8.03 24.22 2.64
C GLY A 269 -9.12 24.62 1.64
N ASN A 270 -9.99 23.68 1.30
CA ASN A 270 -11.03 23.78 0.28
C ASN A 270 -10.49 24.25 -1.08
N GLN A 271 -9.31 23.77 -1.46
CA GLN A 271 -8.62 24.19 -2.67
C GLN A 271 -8.98 23.32 -3.87
N THR A 272 -9.45 23.96 -4.93
CA THR A 272 -9.76 23.32 -6.22
C THR A 272 -8.60 23.35 -7.22
N SER A 273 -7.61 24.21 -7.03
CA SER A 273 -6.41 24.25 -7.87
C SER A 273 -5.36 23.22 -7.42
N ASP A 274 -4.38 22.95 -8.28
CA ASP A 274 -3.23 22.09 -7.95
C ASP A 274 -2.04 22.89 -7.42
N THR A 275 -2.29 24.07 -6.84
CA THR A 275 -1.23 24.92 -6.30
C THR A 275 -0.62 24.24 -5.06
N PRO A 276 0.66 23.86 -5.07
CA PRO A 276 1.24 23.15 -3.95
C PRO A 276 1.49 24.08 -2.75
N ALA A 277 1.44 23.53 -1.54
CA ALA A 277 2.01 24.15 -0.36
C ALA A 277 3.53 24.29 -0.50
N LEU A 278 4.08 25.38 0.02
CA LEU A 278 5.53 25.62 0.00
C LEU A 278 6.31 24.52 0.76
N ASN A 279 5.70 23.96 1.81
CA ASN A 279 6.25 22.89 2.65
C ASN A 279 5.64 21.51 2.32
N LYS A 280 5.16 21.28 1.09
CA LYS A 280 4.47 20.03 0.71
C LYS A 280 5.22 18.74 1.10
N GLU A 281 6.55 18.71 0.95
CA GLU A 281 7.37 17.53 1.25
C GLU A 281 7.43 17.26 2.76
N LEU A 282 7.50 18.33 3.56
CA LEU A 282 7.45 18.21 5.01
C LEU A 282 6.07 17.72 5.45
N ILE A 283 4.99 18.29 4.90
CA ILE A 283 3.61 17.84 5.18
C ILE A 283 3.46 16.36 4.87
N GLN A 284 3.88 15.94 3.67
CA GLN A 284 3.81 14.55 3.23
C GLN A 284 4.61 13.63 4.16
N TYR A 285 5.84 13.99 4.52
CA TYR A 285 6.62 13.24 5.51
C TYR A 285 5.93 13.16 6.87
N GLN A 286 5.34 14.26 7.34
CA GLN A 286 4.67 14.31 8.63
C GLN A 286 3.44 13.41 8.68
N VAL A 287 2.61 13.43 7.64
CA VAL A 287 1.43 12.55 7.52
C VAL A 287 1.87 11.09 7.51
N ILE A 288 2.76 10.68 6.60
CA ILE A 288 3.16 9.26 6.51
C ILE A 288 3.97 8.75 7.71
N ALA A 289 4.49 9.65 8.56
CA ALA A 289 5.28 9.29 9.74
C ALA A 289 4.53 9.45 11.06
N GLY A 290 3.29 9.96 11.04
CA GLY A 290 2.56 10.36 12.22
C GLY A 290 3.26 11.46 13.04
N ASP A 291 3.93 12.40 12.39
CA ASP A 291 4.58 13.53 13.08
C ASP A 291 3.67 14.76 13.12
N ASN A 292 2.88 14.85 14.20
CA ASN A 292 1.99 15.98 14.44
C ASN A 292 2.67 17.20 15.12
N THR A 293 4.00 17.26 15.14
CA THR A 293 4.74 18.36 15.79
C THR A 293 4.91 19.58 14.88
N ASN A 294 5.07 20.77 15.47
CA ASN A 294 5.35 22.03 14.75
C ASN A 294 4.35 22.42 13.64
N LEU A 295 3.15 21.85 13.64
CA LEU A 295 2.08 22.22 12.71
C LEU A 295 1.52 23.61 13.02
N THR A 296 1.20 24.37 11.98
CA THR A 296 0.35 25.55 12.13
C THR A 296 -1.07 25.13 12.56
N ILE A 297 -1.85 26.09 13.09
CA ILE A 297 -3.24 25.85 13.47
C ILE A 297 -4.05 25.29 12.29
N SER A 298 -3.78 25.78 11.08
CA SER A 298 -4.49 25.33 9.88
C SER A 298 -4.07 23.94 9.40
N GLU A 299 -2.81 23.53 9.62
CA GLU A 299 -2.34 22.20 9.23
C GLU A 299 -2.82 21.15 10.22
N ARG A 300 -2.84 21.49 11.52
CA ARG A 300 -3.39 20.62 12.57
C ARG A 300 -4.83 20.20 12.28
N ALA A 301 -5.67 21.17 11.92
CA ALA A 301 -7.09 20.92 11.61
C ALA A 301 -7.34 20.23 10.25
N ARG A 302 -6.31 19.96 9.45
CA ARG A 302 -6.46 19.32 8.13
C ARG A 302 -5.83 17.95 8.03
N TYR A 303 -4.82 17.66 8.86
CA TYR A 303 -3.91 16.53 8.59
C TYR A 303 -3.97 15.41 9.63
N PHE A 304 -4.52 15.66 10.82
CA PHE A 304 -4.63 14.68 11.89
C PHE A 304 -5.97 14.85 12.58
N HIS A 305 -6.76 13.77 12.63
CA HIS A 305 -8.16 13.87 13.00
C HIS A 305 -8.51 12.96 14.18
N SER A 306 -9.05 13.58 15.23
CA SER A 306 -9.57 12.88 16.40
C SER A 306 -11.02 12.43 16.19
N ALA A 307 -11.58 11.73 17.18
CA ALA A 307 -13.01 11.43 17.19
C ALA A 307 -13.91 12.66 17.35
N ASN A 308 -13.34 13.84 17.64
CA ASN A 308 -14.05 15.10 17.75
C ASN A 308 -13.37 16.20 16.91
N PRO A 309 -13.62 16.21 15.59
CA PRO A 309 -12.93 17.09 14.64
C PRO A 309 -13.25 18.59 14.84
N GLU A 310 -14.32 18.95 15.56
CA GLU A 310 -14.58 20.37 15.88
C GLU A 310 -13.47 20.97 16.77
N THR A 311 -12.86 20.13 17.62
CA THR A 311 -11.87 20.58 18.60
C THR A 311 -10.47 20.08 18.35
N ASP A 312 -10.32 18.86 17.79
CA ASP A 312 -9.04 18.18 17.54
C ASP A 312 -8.00 18.48 18.62
N TYR A 313 -8.36 18.21 19.87
CA TYR A 313 -7.45 18.43 20.98
C TYR A 313 -6.25 17.50 20.85
N ASP A 314 -5.03 18.03 21.02
CA ASP A 314 -3.78 17.26 20.92
C ASP A 314 -3.76 16.01 21.82
N THR A 315 -4.56 15.99 22.89
CA THR A 315 -4.71 14.86 23.82
C THR A 315 -5.60 13.73 23.30
N GLU A 316 -6.35 13.98 22.23
CA GLU A 316 -7.34 13.08 21.63
C GLU A 316 -6.91 12.59 20.23
N ILE A 317 -5.84 13.18 19.67
CA ILE A 317 -5.27 12.79 18.38
C ILE A 317 -4.39 11.55 18.56
N ASN A 318 -4.70 10.49 17.81
CA ASN A 318 -3.74 9.42 17.52
C ASN A 318 -2.97 9.84 16.24
N PRO A 319 -1.69 10.24 16.34
CA PRO A 319 -0.91 10.62 15.17
C PRO A 319 -0.70 9.54 14.11
N HIS A 320 -0.94 8.26 14.40
CA HIS A 320 -0.74 7.16 13.46
C HIS A 320 -2.05 6.74 12.78
N PHE A 321 -3.18 6.82 13.47
CA PHE A 321 -4.47 6.42 12.92
C PHE A 321 -5.51 7.47 13.21
N ASP A 322 -5.97 8.16 12.16
CA ASP A 322 -7.11 9.06 12.29
C ASP A 322 -8.38 8.29 12.71
N SER A 323 -9.26 8.94 13.46
CA SER A 323 -10.50 8.31 13.94
C SER A 323 -11.48 8.05 12.79
N LEU A 324 -12.03 6.83 12.74
CA LEU A 324 -13.11 6.46 11.81
C LEU A 324 -14.44 7.14 12.16
N GLU A 325 -14.70 7.34 13.45
CA GLU A 325 -15.86 8.07 13.96
C GLU A 325 -15.77 9.56 13.62
N GLY A 326 -14.56 10.12 13.73
CA GLY A 326 -14.28 11.53 13.45
C GLY A 326 -14.71 11.96 12.06
N ILE A 327 -14.52 11.10 11.03
CA ILE A 327 -14.93 11.36 9.64
C ILE A 327 -16.37 11.87 9.59
N ARG A 328 -17.28 11.16 10.25
CA ARG A 328 -18.74 11.40 10.19
C ARG A 328 -19.18 12.70 10.88
N GLU A 329 -18.32 13.26 11.73
CA GLU A 329 -18.59 14.47 12.50
C GLU A 329 -18.00 15.72 11.84
N THR A 330 -17.23 15.58 10.75
CA THR A 330 -16.66 16.72 10.04
C THR A 330 -17.71 17.54 9.28
N SER A 331 -17.50 18.84 9.16
CA SER A 331 -18.45 19.70 8.44
C SER A 331 -18.56 19.34 6.96
N PHE A 332 -17.44 18.94 6.33
CA PHE A 332 -17.43 18.55 4.92
C PHE A 332 -18.09 17.18 4.67
N PHE A 333 -18.12 16.28 5.65
CA PHE A 333 -18.87 15.02 5.54
C PHE A 333 -20.38 15.23 5.66
N LEU A 334 -20.79 16.15 6.54
CA LEU A 334 -22.20 16.42 6.82
C LEU A 334 -22.89 17.29 5.77
N ASP A 335 -22.11 17.96 4.91
CA ASP A 335 -22.62 18.78 3.81
C ASP A 335 -23.27 17.86 2.75
N PRO A 336 -24.57 18.02 2.41
CA PRO A 336 -25.25 17.08 1.52
C PRO A 336 -24.69 17.02 0.08
N PRO A 337 -24.58 15.81 -0.53
CA PRO A 337 -24.88 14.49 0.04
C PRO A 337 -23.85 14.09 1.10
N ALA A 338 -24.27 13.34 2.12
CA ALA A 338 -23.34 12.91 3.17
C ALA A 338 -22.29 11.95 2.60
N GLY A 339 -21.02 12.20 2.91
CA GLY A 339 -19.87 11.47 2.38
C GLY A 339 -18.72 12.40 2.05
N LEU A 340 -17.72 11.88 1.34
CA LEU A 340 -16.51 12.61 0.97
C LEU A 340 -16.03 12.27 -0.42
N ASP A 341 -15.42 13.26 -1.07
CA ASP A 341 -14.45 13.01 -2.14
C ASP A 341 -13.17 12.47 -1.50
N CYS A 342 -13.01 11.15 -1.52
CA CYS A 342 -12.14 10.43 -0.60
C CYS A 342 -10.68 10.38 -1.05
N VAL A 343 -9.78 10.86 -0.19
CA VAL A 343 -8.34 10.60 -0.29
C VAL A 343 -7.85 10.00 1.01
N LEU A 344 -7.14 8.87 0.96
CA LEU A 344 -6.42 8.35 2.10
C LEU A 344 -4.93 8.22 1.80
N GLU A 345 -4.13 8.42 2.85
CA GLU A 345 -2.73 8.04 2.86
C GLU A 345 -2.54 6.88 3.83
N MET A 346 -1.91 5.79 3.38
CA MET A 346 -1.47 4.72 4.26
C MET A 346 0.03 4.54 4.12
N SER A 347 0.72 4.23 5.22
CA SER A 347 2.17 4.04 5.18
C SER A 347 2.64 2.83 5.99
N THR A 348 3.92 2.49 5.78
CA THR A 348 4.70 1.54 6.57
C THR A 348 6.01 2.19 7.00
N GLY A 349 6.28 2.19 8.31
CA GLY A 349 7.52 2.69 8.87
C GLY A 349 7.46 2.83 10.40
N PRO A 350 8.50 3.40 11.04
CA PRO A 350 9.80 3.68 10.45
C PRO A 350 10.64 2.41 10.23
N PHE A 351 11.53 2.44 9.24
CA PHE A 351 12.61 1.47 9.10
C PHE A 351 13.91 2.11 8.59
N ASP A 352 15.03 1.42 8.74
CA ASP A 352 16.33 1.85 8.21
C ASP A 352 16.64 1.14 6.90
N LEU A 353 17.35 1.81 5.97
CA LEU A 353 17.73 1.22 4.68
C LEU A 353 19.19 1.55 4.33
N GLU A 354 20.05 0.54 4.42
CA GLU A 354 21.48 0.65 4.16
C GLU A 354 21.80 0.63 2.65
N VAL A 355 22.95 1.18 2.25
CA VAL A 355 23.39 1.11 0.85
C VAL A 355 23.49 -0.35 0.40
N GLY A 356 22.82 -0.69 -0.70
CA GLY A 356 22.70 -2.05 -1.22
C GLY A 356 21.56 -2.89 -0.61
N GLU A 357 20.94 -2.42 0.47
CA GLU A 357 19.81 -3.11 1.06
C GLU A 357 18.58 -3.03 0.16
N GLN A 358 17.87 -4.14 0.05
CA GLN A 358 16.61 -4.28 -0.64
C GLN A 358 15.53 -4.77 0.32
N VAL A 359 14.36 -4.12 0.29
CA VAL A 359 13.18 -4.49 1.09
C VAL A 359 11.95 -4.70 0.21
N SER A 360 10.98 -5.46 0.70
CA SER A 360 9.68 -5.65 0.05
C SER A 360 8.67 -4.60 0.51
N PHE A 361 7.82 -4.14 -0.41
CA PHE A 361 6.65 -3.29 -0.13
C PHE A 361 5.47 -3.69 -1.04
N SER A 362 5.23 -4.99 -1.13
CA SER A 362 4.24 -5.57 -2.05
C SER A 362 2.82 -5.34 -1.53
N PHE A 363 1.87 -5.14 -2.45
CA PHE A 363 0.48 -4.85 -2.14
C PHE A 363 -0.47 -5.49 -3.15
N SER A 364 -1.76 -5.50 -2.84
CA SER A 364 -2.81 -5.85 -3.79
C SER A 364 -3.94 -4.83 -3.77
N ILE A 365 -4.53 -4.59 -4.94
CA ILE A 365 -5.83 -3.95 -5.04
C ILE A 365 -6.87 -5.07 -5.04
N ILE A 366 -7.84 -4.96 -4.14
CA ILE A 366 -8.84 -5.99 -3.88
C ILE A 366 -10.21 -5.36 -4.04
N PHE A 367 -11.06 -6.03 -4.79
CA PHE A 367 -12.46 -5.67 -4.94
C PHE A 367 -13.32 -6.63 -4.12
N GLY A 368 -14.43 -6.14 -3.58
CA GLY A 368 -15.40 -6.98 -2.91
C GLY A 368 -16.81 -6.44 -3.12
N GLN A 369 -17.79 -7.32 -3.28
CA GLN A 369 -19.18 -6.90 -3.39
C GLN A 369 -19.67 -6.23 -2.09
N ASN A 370 -19.16 -6.68 -0.94
CA ASN A 370 -19.41 -6.16 0.41
C ASN A 370 -18.22 -6.52 1.32
N ILE A 371 -18.28 -6.13 2.61
CA ILE A 371 -17.19 -6.36 3.57
C ILE A 371 -16.85 -7.85 3.73
N ASP A 372 -17.84 -8.74 3.80
CA ASP A 372 -17.60 -10.19 3.93
C ASP A 372 -16.85 -10.78 2.73
N ASP A 373 -17.16 -10.29 1.53
CA ASP A 373 -16.48 -10.70 0.30
C ASP A 373 -15.06 -10.14 0.24
N LEU A 374 -14.90 -8.85 0.57
CA LEU A 374 -13.61 -8.17 0.64
C LEU A 374 -12.64 -8.88 1.62
N LEU A 375 -13.12 -9.28 2.80
CA LEU A 375 -12.31 -9.99 3.79
C LEU A 375 -11.84 -11.36 3.29
N LYS A 376 -12.68 -12.09 2.53
CA LYS A 376 -12.29 -13.36 1.91
C LYS A 376 -11.23 -13.15 0.82
N ASN A 377 -11.41 -12.13 0.00
CA ASN A 377 -10.46 -11.79 -1.06
C ASN A 377 -9.11 -11.34 -0.46
N ALA A 378 -9.13 -10.60 0.65
CA ALA A 378 -7.94 -10.21 1.41
C ALA A 378 -7.18 -11.38 2.03
N TYR A 379 -7.92 -12.29 2.67
CA TYR A 379 -7.36 -13.53 3.20
C TYR A 379 -6.72 -14.37 2.09
N PHE A 380 -7.41 -14.50 0.95
CA PHE A 380 -6.90 -15.24 -0.20
C PHE A 380 -5.65 -14.58 -0.82
N ALA A 381 -5.65 -13.25 -0.95
CA ALA A 381 -4.53 -12.48 -1.50
C ALA A 381 -3.25 -12.71 -0.68
N GLN A 382 -3.36 -12.70 0.66
CA GLN A 382 -2.21 -12.96 1.52
C GLN A 382 -1.72 -14.41 1.42
N ILE A 383 -2.61 -15.40 1.26
CA ILE A 383 -2.22 -16.80 1.02
C ILE A 383 -1.48 -16.96 -0.30
N MET A 384 -1.96 -16.30 -1.36
CA MET A 384 -1.31 -16.31 -2.66
C MET A 384 0.08 -15.70 -2.57
N TYR A 385 0.22 -14.54 -1.93
CA TYR A 385 1.52 -13.91 -1.68
C TYR A 385 2.48 -14.86 -0.95
N ASN A 386 2.05 -15.41 0.18
CA ASN A 386 2.84 -16.35 0.99
C ASN A 386 3.18 -17.66 0.26
N SER A 387 2.45 -17.97 -0.82
CA SER A 387 2.72 -19.12 -1.70
C SER A 387 3.50 -18.72 -2.95
N HIS A 388 4.18 -17.56 -2.95
CA HIS A 388 4.91 -16.99 -4.10
C HIS A 388 4.06 -16.92 -5.37
N TYR A 389 2.80 -16.53 -5.17
CA TYR A 389 1.73 -16.47 -6.14
C TYR A 389 1.46 -17.78 -6.91
N GLN A 390 1.93 -18.91 -6.40
CA GLN A 390 1.61 -20.21 -6.96
C GLN A 390 0.25 -20.68 -6.46
N GLY A 391 -0.77 -20.47 -7.30
CA GLY A 391 -2.11 -20.98 -7.06
C GLY A 391 -2.29 -22.47 -7.42
N TYR A 392 -3.52 -22.95 -7.25
CA TYR A 392 -3.91 -24.30 -7.65
C TYR A 392 -3.93 -24.38 -9.17
N THR A 393 -2.87 -24.93 -9.77
CA THR A 393 -2.87 -25.19 -11.21
C THR A 393 -3.70 -26.45 -11.49
N PRO A 394 -4.66 -26.40 -12.43
CA PRO A 394 -5.31 -27.61 -12.93
C PRO A 394 -4.24 -28.62 -13.38
N PRO A 395 -4.43 -29.93 -13.12
CA PRO A 395 -3.49 -30.93 -13.62
C PRO A 395 -3.37 -30.80 -15.14
N ILE A 396 -2.16 -31.05 -15.65
CA ILE A 396 -1.89 -31.04 -17.10
C ILE A 396 -2.96 -31.90 -17.79
N THR A 397 -3.64 -31.32 -18.78
CA THR A 397 -4.67 -32.03 -19.54
C THR A 397 -4.06 -33.34 -20.05
N PRO A 398 -4.61 -34.51 -19.66
CA PRO A 398 -4.01 -35.78 -20.06
C PRO A 398 -4.06 -35.91 -21.58
N ASN A 399 -2.93 -36.27 -22.19
CA ASN A 399 -2.90 -36.66 -23.59
C ASN A 399 -3.58 -38.02 -23.72
N VAL A 400 -4.87 -38.00 -24.06
CA VAL A 400 -5.65 -39.22 -24.27
C VAL A 400 -5.47 -39.67 -25.72
N MET A 401 -4.76 -40.78 -25.94
CA MET A 401 -4.78 -41.47 -27.23
C MET A 401 -5.87 -42.54 -27.21
N ALA A 402 -6.91 -42.38 -28.04
CA ALA A 402 -7.85 -43.45 -28.33
C ALA A 402 -7.21 -44.43 -29.32
N VAL A 403 -7.00 -45.69 -28.91
CA VAL A 403 -6.63 -46.77 -29.83
C VAL A 403 -7.91 -47.47 -30.25
N SER A 404 -8.30 -47.37 -31.52
CA SER A 404 -9.42 -48.13 -32.05
C SER A 404 -9.07 -49.62 -32.05
N GLY A 405 -9.59 -50.37 -31.09
CA GLY A 405 -9.69 -51.83 -31.19
C GLY A 405 -10.73 -52.18 -32.25
N HIS A 406 -10.36 -52.95 -33.27
CA HIS A 406 -11.30 -53.41 -34.29
C HIS A 406 -12.54 -54.07 -33.66
N ASN A 407 -13.72 -53.53 -33.98
CA ASN A 407 -15.07 -54.08 -33.79
C ASN A 407 -15.66 -54.20 -32.37
N LYS A 408 -15.46 -53.24 -31.46
CA LYS A 408 -16.42 -53.05 -30.34
C LYS A 408 -16.65 -51.56 -30.03
N VAL A 409 -17.85 -51.09 -30.35
CA VAL A 409 -18.49 -49.91 -29.74
C VAL A 409 -19.47 -50.43 -28.69
#